data_AF-A0A925D148-F1
#
_entry.id   AF-A0A925D148-F1
#
_cell.length_a   1.000
_cell.length_b   1.000
_cell.length_c   1.000
_cell.angle_alpha   90.00
_cell.angle_beta   90.00
_cell.angle_gamma   90.00
#
_symmetry.space_group_name_H-M   'P 1'
#
loop_
_entity.id
_entity.type
_entity.pdbx_description
1 polymer ?
#
loop_
_entity_poly.entity_id
_entity_poly.type
_entity_poly.pdbx_seq_one_letter_code
_entity_poly.pdbx_strand_id
1 'polypeptide(L)'
;MRLLVKCPHCSQKYDATRRKIGSRFRCRCGKVVQIDEPRAHEASVIHCSACGASRAEGTRACNYCGSDFTIHELDLNTVCPGCLARVSDRARFCHHCATPLSVEAVAGEELPFRCPACEDRQLVSRRLESIATSAMECQVCAGLWIGLECFHDLLTLEARGSEGESVSHRRPSTSAYAVQSGFTKRYRPCPICRELMTPRHVGQGRSGIILDVCGEHGLWFDCDELSHLIAWIRSGGLESVREDVGVLKGSPDFVRKRMGKKGEPKPPPPPIATGGSAPILVFHEEMHDRADLQTYTLEQLLAGTGAPLLEAARRIVGDLFGHRH
;
A
#
# COMPACT_ATOMS: atom_id res chain seq x y z
N MET A 1 17.16 -5.27 -23.57
CA MET A 1 17.59 -3.88 -23.82
C MET A 1 17.05 -3.01 -22.70
N ARG A 2 17.94 -2.37 -21.94
CA ARG A 2 17.59 -1.45 -20.86
C ARG A 2 17.08 -0.12 -21.43
N LEU A 3 15.92 0.35 -21.01
CA LEU A 3 15.35 1.61 -21.48
C LEU A 3 15.40 2.64 -20.36
N LEU A 4 16.13 3.74 -20.55
CA LEU A 4 16.13 4.85 -19.61
C LEU A 4 15.23 5.97 -20.12
N VAL A 5 14.47 6.59 -19.21
CA VAL A 5 13.61 7.73 -19.52
C VAL A 5 13.88 8.87 -18.54
N LYS A 6 13.97 10.10 -19.04
CA LYS A 6 14.16 11.31 -18.24
C LYS A 6 12.83 12.03 -18.03
N CYS A 7 12.54 12.44 -16.81
CA CYS A 7 11.42 13.33 -16.54
C CYS A 7 11.67 14.70 -17.21
N PRO A 8 10.75 15.23 -18.04
CA PRO A 8 10.95 16.51 -18.71
C PRO A 8 10.90 17.72 -17.76
N HIS A 9 10.42 17.53 -16.52
CA HIS A 9 10.30 18.59 -15.53
C HIS A 9 11.50 18.66 -14.58
N CYS A 10 11.82 17.57 -13.86
CA CYS A 10 12.89 17.56 -12.86
C CYS A 10 14.17 16.87 -13.32
N SER A 11 14.24 16.41 -14.57
CA SER A 11 15.40 15.69 -15.14
C SER A 11 15.81 14.38 -14.45
N GLN A 12 15.02 13.90 -13.49
CA GLN A 12 15.21 12.59 -12.85
C GLN A 12 15.19 11.47 -13.89
N LYS A 13 16.12 10.53 -13.80
CA LYS A 13 16.23 9.39 -14.71
C LYS A 13 15.63 8.13 -14.10
N TYR A 14 14.86 7.41 -14.91
CA TYR A 14 14.18 6.18 -14.53
C TYR A 14 14.58 5.03 -15.44
N ASP A 15 14.78 3.85 -14.85
CA ASP A 15 14.81 2.60 -15.61
C ASP A 15 13.38 2.16 -15.94
N ALA A 16 13.01 2.26 -17.22
CA ALA A 16 11.70 1.93 -17.78
C ALA A 16 11.71 0.61 -18.58
N THR A 17 12.74 -0.22 -18.41
CA THR A 17 12.90 -1.47 -19.17
C THR A 17 11.71 -2.41 -19.08
N ARG A 18 11.03 -2.45 -17.93
CA ARG A 18 9.87 -3.32 -17.66
C ARG A 18 8.54 -2.70 -18.08
N ARG A 19 8.54 -1.56 -18.77
CA ARG A 19 7.33 -0.84 -19.16
C ARG A 19 7.08 -0.96 -20.66
N LYS A 20 5.81 -0.94 -21.04
CA LYS A 20 5.40 -0.96 -22.46
C LYS A 20 5.69 0.39 -23.10
N ILE A 21 6.16 0.37 -24.35
CA ILE A 21 6.24 1.58 -25.17
C ILE A 21 4.84 2.19 -25.31
N GLY A 22 4.74 3.51 -25.20
CA GLY A 22 3.48 4.27 -25.14
C GLY A 22 2.84 4.34 -23.75
N SER A 23 3.30 3.55 -22.77
CA SER A 23 2.79 3.64 -21.40
C SER A 23 3.27 4.89 -20.67
N ARG A 24 2.66 5.18 -19.52
CA ARG A 24 2.91 6.39 -18.72
C ARG A 24 3.15 6.02 -17.25
N PHE A 25 4.04 6.76 -16.59
CA PHE A 25 4.26 6.67 -15.15
C PHE A 25 4.49 8.06 -14.56
N ARG A 26 4.28 8.21 -13.26
CA ARG A 26 4.43 9.46 -12.53
C ARG A 26 5.82 9.51 -11.94
N CYS A 27 6.55 10.57 -12.28
CA CYS A 27 7.82 10.89 -11.67
C CYS A 27 7.61 11.26 -10.19
N ARG A 28 8.66 11.15 -9.39
CA ARG A 28 8.72 11.57 -7.98
C ARG A 28 8.33 13.05 -7.79
N CYS A 29 8.58 13.90 -8.78
CA CYS A 29 8.14 15.31 -8.75
C CYS A 29 6.63 15.49 -9.06
N GLY A 30 5.87 14.42 -9.30
CA GLY A 30 4.45 14.47 -9.61
C GLY A 30 4.11 14.57 -11.11
N LYS A 31 5.08 14.88 -11.99
CA LYS A 31 4.85 14.95 -13.44
C LYS A 31 4.65 13.56 -14.04
N VAL A 32 3.66 13.42 -14.92
CA VAL A 32 3.50 12.21 -15.73
C VAL A 32 4.53 12.19 -16.87
N VAL A 33 5.28 11.11 -16.95
CA VAL A 33 6.30 10.79 -17.96
C VAL A 33 5.72 9.75 -18.91
N GLN A 34 5.88 9.98 -20.21
CA GLN A 34 5.51 9.04 -21.26
C GLN A 34 6.74 8.28 -21.73
N ILE A 35 6.55 7.01 -22.08
CA ILE A 35 7.61 6.14 -22.59
C ILE A 35 7.49 6.10 -24.10
N ASP A 36 8.32 6.89 -24.78
CA ASP A 36 8.33 6.97 -26.24
C ASP A 36 9.21 5.87 -26.86
N GLU A 37 8.92 5.53 -28.12
CA GLU A 37 9.71 4.58 -28.87
C GLU A 37 11.12 5.13 -29.16
N PRO A 38 12.19 4.41 -28.81
CA PRO A 38 13.55 4.84 -29.09
C PRO A 38 13.78 4.96 -30.60
N ARG A 39 14.26 6.12 -31.06
CA ARG A 39 14.71 6.29 -32.45
C ARG A 39 16.22 6.42 -32.48
N ALA A 40 16.85 5.60 -33.31
CA ALA A 40 18.27 5.75 -33.60
C ALA A 40 18.49 7.09 -34.33
N HIS A 41 19.59 7.75 -34.03
CA HIS A 41 20.09 8.91 -34.75
C HIS A 41 21.62 8.87 -34.73
N GLU A 42 22.24 9.46 -35.75
CA GLU A 42 23.69 9.63 -35.78
C GLU A 42 24.08 10.91 -35.01
N ALA A 43 25.20 10.87 -34.29
CA ALA A 43 25.75 12.08 -33.67
C ALA A 43 26.95 12.58 -34.47
N SER A 44 27.05 13.90 -34.60
CA SER A 44 28.17 14.59 -35.24
C SER A 44 29.45 14.59 -34.40
N VAL A 45 29.35 14.32 -33.09
CA VAL A 45 30.47 14.29 -32.15
C VAL A 45 30.31 13.08 -31.24
N ILE A 46 31.39 12.33 -31.04
CA ILE A 46 31.42 11.19 -30.14
C ILE A 46 32.12 11.57 -28.83
N HIS A 47 31.54 11.17 -27.70
CA HIS A 47 31.99 11.42 -26.35
C HIS A 47 32.51 10.15 -25.67
N CYS A 48 33.40 10.31 -24.70
CA CYS A 48 33.86 9.24 -23.83
C CYS A 48 32.71 8.77 -22.94
N SER A 49 32.38 7.49 -23.00
CA SER A 49 31.32 6.88 -22.17
C SER A 49 31.65 6.80 -20.68
N ALA A 50 32.93 6.98 -20.29
CA ALA A 50 33.36 6.95 -18.90
C ALA A 50 33.28 8.33 -18.21
N CYS A 51 33.62 9.41 -18.91
CA CYS A 51 33.71 10.76 -18.34
C CYS A 51 32.92 11.85 -19.08
N GLY A 52 32.40 11.58 -20.28
CA GLY A 52 31.65 12.53 -21.10
C GLY A 52 32.50 13.46 -21.98
N ALA A 53 33.82 13.47 -21.86
CA ALA A 53 34.70 14.32 -22.67
C ALA A 53 34.64 13.97 -24.17
N SER A 54 34.73 14.95 -25.06
CA SER A 54 34.76 14.71 -26.51
C SER A 54 35.95 13.82 -26.92
N ARG A 55 35.71 12.89 -27.83
CA ARG A 55 36.75 12.02 -28.38
C ARG A 55 37.45 12.73 -29.54
N ALA A 56 38.77 12.71 -29.52
CA ALA A 56 39.57 13.08 -30.68
C ALA A 56 39.60 11.91 -31.67
N GLU A 57 39.56 12.22 -32.96
CA GLU A 57 39.57 11.23 -34.03
C GLU A 57 40.83 10.37 -33.98
N GLY A 58 40.71 9.07 -34.28
CA GLY A 58 41.84 8.12 -34.30
C GLY A 58 42.44 7.74 -32.94
N THR A 59 41.92 8.28 -31.82
CA THR A 59 42.42 7.95 -30.48
C THR A 59 41.78 6.66 -29.92
N ARG A 60 42.60 5.80 -29.29
CA ARG A 60 42.15 4.53 -28.68
C ARG A 60 41.81 4.66 -27.19
N ALA A 61 42.21 5.76 -26.56
CA ALA A 61 41.90 6.07 -25.17
C ALA A 61 41.52 7.55 -25.01
N CYS A 62 40.75 7.85 -23.98
CA CYS A 62 40.34 9.21 -23.67
C CYS A 62 41.52 10.06 -23.18
N ASN A 63 41.79 11.18 -23.85
CA ASN A 63 42.83 12.13 -23.45
C ASN A 63 42.57 12.80 -22.08
N TYR A 64 41.35 12.73 -21.57
CA TYR A 64 40.98 13.34 -20.29
C TYR A 64 41.07 12.35 -19.12
N CYS A 65 40.46 11.18 -19.23
CA CYS A 65 40.39 10.21 -18.13
C CYS A 65 41.17 8.90 -18.37
N GLY A 66 41.80 8.74 -19.52
CA GLY A 66 42.60 7.56 -19.87
C GLY A 66 41.81 6.29 -20.20
N SER A 67 40.48 6.33 -20.19
CA SER A 67 39.66 5.13 -20.46
C SER A 67 39.80 4.65 -21.90
N ASP A 68 40.01 3.34 -22.07
CA ASP A 68 40.01 2.68 -23.38
C ASP A 68 38.60 2.67 -23.97
N PHE A 69 38.49 3.01 -25.25
CA PHE A 69 37.20 3.11 -25.92
C PHE A 69 36.63 1.76 -26.38
N THR A 70 37.47 0.75 -26.62
CA THR A 70 37.04 -0.57 -27.13
C THR A 70 36.16 -1.33 -26.14
N ILE A 71 36.36 -1.12 -24.84
CA ILE A 71 35.65 -1.85 -23.77
C ILE A 71 34.18 -1.40 -23.65
N HIS A 72 33.89 -0.12 -23.93
CA HIS A 72 32.60 0.50 -23.64
C HIS A 72 31.67 0.64 -24.85
N GLU A 73 32.04 0.06 -26.01
CA GLU A 73 31.33 0.25 -27.29
C GLU A 73 30.74 -1.05 -27.86
N LEU A 74 31.01 -2.19 -27.22
CA LEU A 74 30.60 -3.51 -27.73
C LEU A 74 29.24 -3.99 -27.17
N ASP A 75 28.78 -3.45 -26.04
CA ASP A 75 27.59 -3.95 -25.33
C ASP A 75 26.41 -2.95 -25.41
N LEU A 76 25.95 -2.60 -26.62
CA LEU A 76 24.93 -1.58 -26.90
C LEU A 76 23.49 -1.98 -26.47
N ASN A 77 23.32 -2.35 -25.21
CA ASN A 77 22.10 -2.90 -24.64
C ASN A 77 21.32 -1.91 -23.78
N THR A 78 21.71 -0.64 -23.70
CA THR A 78 20.96 0.43 -23.00
C THR A 78 20.52 1.53 -23.96
N VAL A 79 19.38 2.17 -23.72
CA VAL A 79 18.90 3.34 -24.50
C VAL A 79 19.07 4.61 -23.66
N CYS A 80 19.74 5.61 -24.24
CA CYS A 80 19.96 6.91 -23.61
C CYS A 80 18.64 7.71 -23.48
N PRO A 81 18.33 8.32 -22.33
CA PRO A 81 17.10 9.10 -22.17
C PRO A 81 17.16 10.51 -22.76
N GLY A 82 18.36 10.99 -23.13
CA GLY A 82 18.56 12.32 -23.68
C GLY A 82 18.40 12.35 -25.20
N CYS A 83 18.99 11.37 -25.88
CA CYS A 83 19.01 11.32 -27.34
C CYS A 83 18.44 10.01 -27.93
N LEU A 84 18.07 9.03 -27.11
CA LEU A 84 17.51 7.73 -27.55
C LEU A 84 18.48 6.82 -28.30
N ALA A 85 19.77 7.16 -28.37
CA ALA A 85 20.79 6.26 -28.92
C ALA A 85 20.99 5.02 -28.05
N ARG A 86 21.34 3.90 -28.68
CA ARG A 86 21.82 2.70 -27.97
C ARG A 86 23.24 2.94 -27.48
N VAL A 87 23.49 2.58 -26.23
CA VAL A 87 24.73 2.81 -25.50
C VAL A 87 25.08 1.58 -24.68
N SER A 88 26.33 1.49 -24.22
CA SER A 88 26.73 0.42 -23.32
C SER A 88 25.99 0.48 -21.99
N ASP A 89 25.63 -0.69 -21.46
CA ASP A 89 25.16 -0.90 -20.08
C ASP A 89 26.13 -0.38 -19.02
N ARG A 90 27.44 -0.43 -19.29
CA ARG A 90 28.53 0.05 -18.43
C ARG A 90 28.85 1.53 -18.65
N ALA A 91 28.22 2.18 -19.62
CA ALA A 91 28.49 3.59 -19.89
C ALA A 91 27.95 4.47 -18.75
N ARG A 92 28.80 5.36 -18.24
CA ARG A 92 28.40 6.41 -17.27
C ARG A 92 27.80 7.63 -17.96
N PHE A 93 28.21 7.87 -19.20
CA PHE A 93 27.74 8.96 -20.07
C PHE A 93 27.41 8.41 -21.45
N CYS A 94 26.43 9.01 -22.13
CA CYS A 94 26.12 8.67 -23.51
C CYS A 94 27.25 9.13 -24.44
N HIS A 95 27.76 8.24 -25.28
CA HIS A 95 28.79 8.59 -26.27
C HIS A 95 28.25 9.47 -27.41
N HIS A 96 26.94 9.62 -27.59
CA HIS A 96 26.35 10.51 -28.62
C HIS A 96 26.03 11.92 -28.11
N CYS A 97 25.57 12.07 -26.85
CA CYS A 97 25.06 13.36 -26.35
C CYS A 97 25.59 13.76 -24.96
N ALA A 98 26.55 13.01 -24.42
CA ALA A 98 27.13 13.21 -23.08
C ALA A 98 26.12 13.20 -21.92
N THR A 99 24.86 12.80 -22.13
CA THR A 99 23.88 12.67 -21.03
C THR A 99 24.38 11.63 -20.02
N PRO A 100 24.46 11.95 -18.71
CA PRO A 100 24.80 10.98 -17.67
C PRO A 100 23.76 9.85 -17.63
N LEU A 101 24.21 8.60 -17.59
CA LEU A 101 23.36 7.40 -17.64
C LEU A 101 23.18 6.72 -16.28
N SER A 102 23.68 7.33 -15.20
CA SER A 102 23.42 6.88 -13.84
C SER A 102 21.91 6.81 -13.59
N VAL A 103 21.44 5.62 -13.24
CA VAL A 103 20.04 5.40 -12.87
C VAL A 103 19.86 5.77 -11.41
N GLU A 104 18.95 6.69 -11.17
CA GLU A 104 18.67 7.24 -9.85
C GLU A 104 17.40 6.61 -9.24
N ALA A 105 16.55 5.94 -10.05
CA ALA A 105 15.34 5.23 -9.60
C ALA A 105 14.87 4.17 -10.62
N VAL A 106 14.18 3.12 -10.14
CA VAL A 106 13.46 2.15 -10.99
C VAL A 106 12.05 2.66 -11.26
N ALA A 107 11.58 2.67 -12.51
CA ALA A 107 10.16 2.91 -12.77
C ALA A 107 9.40 1.69 -12.25
N GLY A 108 8.50 1.91 -11.29
CA GLY A 108 7.67 0.87 -10.69
C GLY A 108 7.10 -0.14 -11.67
N GLU A 109 6.90 -1.38 -11.26
CA GLU A 109 6.38 -2.45 -12.12
C GLU A 109 4.86 -2.41 -12.22
N GLU A 110 4.28 -2.71 -13.39
CA GLU A 110 2.84 -2.92 -13.51
C GLU A 110 2.44 -4.18 -12.76
N LEU A 111 1.44 -4.06 -11.88
CA LEU A 111 0.93 -5.15 -11.07
C LEU A 111 -0.41 -5.65 -11.64
N PRO A 112 -0.78 -6.93 -11.44
CA PRO A 112 -2.04 -7.48 -11.93
C PRO A 112 -3.29 -6.90 -11.23
N PHE A 113 -3.09 -6.03 -10.23
CA PHE A 113 -4.16 -5.43 -9.43
C PHE A 113 -4.72 -4.17 -10.08
N ARG A 114 -6.03 -3.98 -9.93
CA ARG A 114 -6.75 -2.81 -10.48
C ARG A 114 -6.98 -1.75 -9.40
N CYS A 115 -6.97 -0.50 -9.83
CA CYS A 115 -7.29 0.63 -8.99
C CYS A 115 -8.76 0.57 -8.57
N PRO A 116 -9.07 0.58 -7.27
CA PRO A 116 -10.44 0.46 -6.78
C PRO A 116 -11.23 1.77 -6.89
N ALA A 117 -10.55 2.87 -7.24
CA ALA A 117 -11.16 4.17 -7.54
C ALA A 117 -11.51 4.33 -9.03
N CYS A 118 -10.63 3.82 -9.90
CA CYS A 118 -10.70 4.04 -11.36
C CYS A 118 -11.18 2.81 -12.13
N GLU A 119 -11.17 1.62 -11.51
CA GLU A 119 -11.52 0.28 -12.02
C GLU A 119 -10.69 -0.23 -13.22
N ASP A 120 -10.51 0.59 -14.25
CA ASP A 120 -9.87 0.21 -15.52
C ASP A 120 -8.35 0.42 -15.55
N ARG A 121 -7.75 0.82 -14.43
CA ARG A 121 -6.32 1.16 -14.34
C ARG A 121 -5.57 0.15 -13.50
N GLN A 122 -4.47 -0.38 -14.02
CA GLN A 122 -3.56 -1.20 -13.23
C GLN A 122 -2.77 -0.35 -12.24
N LEU A 123 -2.52 -0.91 -11.06
CA LEU A 123 -1.64 -0.32 -10.07
C LEU A 123 -0.19 -0.62 -10.44
N VAL A 124 0.72 0.25 -10.02
CA VAL A 124 2.15 0.08 -10.24
C VAL A 124 2.88 0.06 -8.91
N SER A 125 3.95 -0.73 -8.77
CA SER A 125 4.74 -0.73 -7.55
C SER A 125 5.43 0.63 -7.35
N ARG A 126 5.52 1.10 -6.11
CA ARG A 126 6.18 2.35 -5.77
C ARG A 126 6.87 2.23 -4.42
N ARG A 127 8.15 2.59 -4.37
CA ARG A 127 8.90 2.76 -3.13
C ARG A 127 8.78 4.21 -2.66
N LEU A 128 8.33 4.41 -1.43
CA LEU A 128 8.20 5.70 -0.77
C LEU A 128 9.38 5.88 0.19
N GLU A 129 10.52 6.32 -0.36
CA GLU A 129 11.79 6.41 0.38
C GLU A 129 11.71 7.25 1.66
N SER A 130 10.92 8.35 1.64
CA SER A 130 10.80 9.26 2.79
C SER A 130 10.18 8.63 4.04
N ILE A 131 9.51 7.48 3.89
CA ILE A 131 8.87 6.71 4.96
C ILE A 131 9.21 5.22 4.86
N ALA A 132 10.27 4.89 4.09
CA ALA A 132 10.78 3.54 3.85
C ALA A 132 9.73 2.45 3.52
N THR A 133 8.61 2.82 2.87
CA THR A 133 7.45 1.95 2.68
C THR A 133 7.24 1.60 1.20
N SER A 134 6.81 0.38 0.90
CA SER A 134 6.36 -0.01 -0.44
C SER A 134 4.84 0.15 -0.56
N ALA A 135 4.39 0.66 -1.69
CA ALA A 135 2.97 0.86 -2.01
C ALA A 135 2.66 0.44 -3.45
N MET A 136 1.38 0.23 -3.76
CA MET A 136 0.90 0.16 -5.13
C MET A 136 0.16 1.46 -5.47
N GLU A 137 0.56 2.14 -6.53
CA GLU A 137 0.02 3.46 -6.90
C GLU A 137 -0.82 3.41 -8.17
N CYS A 138 -1.97 4.09 -8.16
CA CYS A 138 -2.67 4.42 -9.39
C CYS A 138 -2.07 5.67 -10.04
N GLN A 139 -1.61 5.55 -11.27
CA GLN A 139 -0.96 6.65 -12.00
C GLN A 139 -1.93 7.76 -12.46
N VAL A 140 -3.24 7.52 -12.35
CA VAL A 140 -4.30 8.48 -12.71
C VAL A 140 -4.78 9.25 -11.48
N CYS A 141 -5.43 8.57 -10.53
CA CYS A 141 -6.02 9.23 -9.36
C CYS A 141 -5.04 9.46 -8.20
N ALA A 142 -3.78 9.01 -8.34
CA ALA A 142 -2.74 9.11 -7.30
C ALA A 142 -3.03 8.33 -6.00
N GLY A 143 -4.05 7.48 -6.00
CA GLY A 143 -4.38 6.66 -4.83
C GLY A 143 -3.33 5.57 -4.60
N LEU A 144 -3.13 5.25 -3.33
CA LEU A 144 -2.10 4.32 -2.86
C LEU A 144 -2.75 3.15 -2.12
N TRP A 145 -2.28 1.95 -2.42
CA TRP A 145 -2.52 0.76 -1.62
C TRP A 145 -1.28 0.44 -0.80
N ILE A 146 -1.44 0.28 0.51
CA ILE A 146 -0.38 -0.19 1.41
C ILE A 146 -0.88 -1.44 2.13
N GLY A 147 -0.10 -2.52 2.05
CA GLY A 147 -0.41 -3.77 2.75
C GLY A 147 -0.32 -3.60 4.27
N LEU A 148 -1.08 -4.40 5.03
CA LEU A 148 -1.10 -4.29 6.50
C LEU A 148 0.29 -4.42 7.14
N GLU A 149 1.13 -5.33 6.63
CA GLU A 149 2.51 -5.51 7.13
C GLU A 149 3.36 -4.27 6.87
N CYS A 150 3.39 -3.79 5.61
CA CYS A 150 4.13 -2.57 5.27
C CYS A 150 3.65 -1.35 6.04
N PHE A 151 2.34 -1.26 6.32
CA PHE A 151 1.78 -0.18 7.13
C PHE A 151 2.17 -0.31 8.61
N HIS A 152 2.20 -1.53 9.15
CA HIS A 152 2.71 -1.76 10.51
C HIS A 152 4.19 -1.38 10.64
N ASP A 153 5.01 -1.72 9.64
CA ASP A 153 6.43 -1.34 9.60
C ASP A 153 6.61 0.18 9.55
N LEU A 154 5.78 0.89 8.78
CA LEU A 154 5.73 2.35 8.75
C LEU A 154 5.47 2.93 10.15
N LEU A 155 4.43 2.45 10.84
CA LEU A 155 4.11 2.91 12.20
C LEU A 155 5.20 2.57 13.22
N THR A 156 5.91 1.47 13.02
CA THR A 156 7.05 1.08 13.86
C THR A 156 8.24 2.00 13.63
N LEU A 157 8.51 2.38 12.38
CA LEU A 157 9.57 3.31 12.02
C LEU A 157 9.32 4.71 12.60
N GLU A 158 8.11 5.24 12.46
CA GLU A 158 7.76 6.58 12.98
C GLU A 158 7.83 6.63 14.53
N ALA A 159 7.55 5.54 15.23
CA ALA A 159 7.79 5.47 16.68
C ALA A 159 9.28 5.62 17.04
N ARG A 160 10.17 4.96 16.29
CA ARG A 160 11.62 5.05 16.54
C ARG A 160 12.17 6.44 16.23
N GLY A 161 11.60 7.13 15.24
CA GLY A 161 11.96 8.51 14.90
C GLY A 161 11.48 9.57 15.90
N SER A 162 10.61 9.20 16.85
CA SER A 162 10.01 10.14 17.82
C SER A 162 10.79 10.27 19.14
N GLU A 163 11.88 9.51 19.36
CA GLU A 163 12.68 9.56 20.60
C GLU A 163 13.80 10.62 20.61
N GLY A 164 13.82 11.59 19.68
CA GLY A 164 15.02 12.43 19.49
C GLY A 164 14.86 13.91 19.18
N GLU A 165 13.66 14.46 18.93
CA GLU A 165 13.57 15.89 18.64
C GLU A 165 12.18 16.47 18.92
N SER A 166 12.07 17.24 20.01
CA SER A 166 10.92 18.12 20.26
C SER A 166 10.97 19.28 19.26
N VAL A 167 10.40 19.08 18.06
CA VAL A 167 10.22 20.17 17.11
C VAL A 167 8.92 20.91 17.43
N SER A 168 9.08 22.18 17.82
CA SER A 168 8.03 23.14 18.11
C SER A 168 6.89 23.10 17.08
N HIS A 169 5.67 22.93 17.59
CA HIS A 169 4.44 22.79 16.82
C HIS A 169 4.10 24.06 16.03
N ARG A 170 4.31 24.03 14.71
CA ARG A 170 3.54 24.86 13.79
C ARG A 170 2.29 24.09 13.39
N ARG A 171 1.15 24.53 13.92
CA ARG A 171 -0.20 24.07 13.55
C ARG A 171 -0.32 24.04 12.01
N PRO A 172 -0.64 22.89 11.38
CA PRO A 172 -0.87 22.85 9.95
C PRO A 172 -1.95 23.86 9.58
N SER A 173 -1.60 24.78 8.69
CA SER A 173 -2.58 25.66 8.04
C SER A 173 -3.58 24.74 7.33
N THR A 174 -4.82 24.75 7.78
CA THR A 174 -5.98 24.29 7.02
C THR A 174 -6.07 25.11 5.74
N SER A 175 -5.28 24.74 4.73
CA SER A 175 -5.45 25.23 3.38
C SER A 175 -6.62 24.47 2.79
N ALA A 176 -7.72 25.18 2.61
CA ALA A 176 -8.92 24.71 1.95
C ALA A 176 -8.65 24.42 0.47
N TYR A 177 -7.98 23.31 0.18
CA TYR A 177 -8.14 22.64 -1.11
C TYR A 177 -9.30 21.65 -0.96
N ALA A 178 -10.51 22.20 -0.93
CA ALA A 178 -11.71 21.46 -1.28
C ALA A 178 -11.65 21.18 -2.80
N VAL A 179 -10.82 20.22 -3.20
CA VAL A 179 -11.02 19.55 -4.48
C VAL A 179 -12.29 18.74 -4.29
N GLN A 180 -13.33 19.19 -4.98
CA GLN A 180 -14.64 18.56 -5.06
C GLN A 180 -14.50 17.07 -5.37
N SER A 181 -14.52 16.22 -4.36
CA SER A 181 -14.71 14.78 -4.53
C SER A 181 -16.19 14.54 -4.83
N GLY A 182 -16.60 14.87 -6.05
CA GLY A 182 -17.89 14.51 -6.63
C GLY A 182 -18.06 12.99 -6.86
N PHE A 183 -17.37 12.15 -6.10
CA PHE A 183 -17.66 10.73 -6.03
C PHE A 183 -18.58 10.52 -4.84
N THR A 184 -19.85 10.28 -5.10
CA THR A 184 -20.69 9.55 -4.15
C THR A 184 -19.91 8.27 -3.79
N LYS A 185 -19.28 8.19 -2.60
CA LYS A 185 -18.41 7.06 -2.22
C LYS A 185 -19.23 5.77 -2.28
N ARG A 186 -19.20 5.09 -3.42
CA ARG A 186 -19.54 3.68 -3.52
C ARG A 186 -18.43 2.93 -2.79
N TYR A 187 -18.81 1.92 -2.01
CA TYR A 187 -17.84 1.03 -1.39
C TYR A 187 -16.91 0.47 -2.46
N ARG A 188 -15.62 0.53 -2.20
CA ARG A 188 -14.58 0.18 -3.16
C ARG A 188 -14.13 -1.26 -2.95
N PRO A 189 -13.87 -2.05 -4.00
CA PRO A 189 -13.36 -3.41 -3.84
C PRO A 189 -11.88 -3.40 -3.43
N CYS A 190 -11.46 -4.34 -2.59
CA CYS A 190 -10.06 -4.57 -2.27
C CYS A 190 -9.28 -4.96 -3.54
N PRO A 191 -8.12 -4.35 -3.84
CA PRO A 191 -7.32 -4.71 -5.01
C PRO A 191 -6.88 -6.18 -5.01
N ILE A 192 -6.77 -6.80 -3.83
CA ILE A 192 -6.31 -8.18 -3.65
C ILE A 192 -7.47 -9.18 -3.70
N CYS A 193 -8.41 -9.14 -2.75
CA CYS A 193 -9.50 -10.11 -2.65
C CYS A 193 -10.82 -9.69 -3.31
N ARG A 194 -10.92 -8.46 -3.83
CA ARG A 194 -12.14 -7.87 -4.42
C ARG A 194 -13.35 -7.71 -3.48
N GLU A 195 -13.25 -8.11 -2.22
CA GLU A 195 -14.27 -7.81 -1.22
C GLU A 195 -14.38 -6.30 -0.99
N LEU A 196 -15.59 -5.82 -0.71
CA LEU A 196 -15.82 -4.40 -0.42
C LEU A 196 -15.03 -4.00 0.83
N MET A 197 -14.33 -2.88 0.73
CA MET A 197 -13.61 -2.26 1.84
C MET A 197 -14.54 -1.38 2.66
N THR A 198 -14.29 -1.31 3.96
CA THR A 198 -15.03 -0.44 4.87
C THR A 198 -14.28 0.88 5.05
N PRO A 199 -14.90 2.04 4.75
CA PRO A 199 -14.33 3.33 5.12
C PRO A 199 -14.28 3.48 6.65
N ARG A 200 -13.13 3.88 7.19
CA ARG A 200 -12.88 4.02 8.63
C ARG A 200 -12.17 5.33 8.93
N HIS A 201 -12.67 6.03 9.95
CA HIS A 201 -11.92 7.12 10.54
C HIS A 201 -10.69 6.56 11.26
N VAL A 202 -9.57 7.26 11.17
CA VAL A 202 -8.33 6.96 11.91
C VAL A 202 -7.91 8.13 12.78
N GLY A 203 -7.11 7.90 13.81
CA GLY A 203 -6.75 8.91 14.80
C GLY A 203 -7.92 9.32 15.68
N GLN A 204 -8.75 8.35 16.11
CA GLN A 204 -9.93 8.53 16.96
C GLN A 204 -10.92 9.59 16.44
N GLY A 205 -10.99 9.76 15.12
CA GLY A 205 -11.83 10.77 14.46
C GLY A 205 -11.33 12.22 14.53
N ARG A 206 -10.28 12.51 15.32
CA ARG A 206 -9.70 13.86 15.46
C ARG A 206 -8.81 14.26 14.28
N SER A 207 -8.23 13.27 13.59
CA SER A 207 -7.39 13.51 12.41
C SER A 207 -8.18 13.98 11.18
N GLY A 208 -9.49 13.69 11.12
CA GLY A 208 -10.32 13.92 9.94
C GLY A 208 -10.06 12.97 8.76
N ILE A 209 -9.16 12.00 8.90
CA ILE A 209 -8.74 11.09 7.84
C ILE A 209 -9.68 9.87 7.79
N ILE A 210 -10.10 9.47 6.58
CA ILE A 210 -10.97 8.32 6.34
C ILE A 210 -10.30 7.38 5.34
N LEU A 211 -9.86 6.22 5.78
CA LEU A 211 -9.23 5.21 4.91
C LEU A 211 -10.21 4.12 4.55
N ASP A 212 -10.14 3.61 3.32
CA ASP A 212 -10.88 2.39 2.95
C ASP A 212 -10.06 1.16 3.36
N VAL A 213 -10.62 0.34 4.25
CA VAL A 213 -9.89 -0.74 4.93
C VAL A 213 -10.36 -2.11 4.47
N CYS A 214 -9.41 -2.95 4.09
CA CYS A 214 -9.57 -4.40 4.05
C CYS A 214 -8.85 -5.00 5.27
N GLY A 215 -9.60 -5.55 6.22
CA GLY A 215 -9.06 -6.07 7.48
C GLY A 215 -8.06 -7.23 7.34
N GLU A 216 -7.98 -7.85 6.17
CA GLU A 216 -7.04 -8.94 5.85
C GLU A 216 -5.82 -8.47 5.06
N HIS A 217 -5.99 -7.54 4.11
CA HIS A 217 -4.96 -7.28 3.11
C HIS A 217 -4.28 -5.91 3.23
N GLY A 218 -5.01 -4.85 3.57
CA GLY A 218 -4.41 -3.52 3.54
C GLY A 218 -5.38 -2.36 3.56
N LEU A 219 -4.80 -1.19 3.27
CA LEU A 219 -5.43 0.12 3.36
C LEU A 219 -5.32 0.81 2.00
N TRP A 220 -6.43 1.40 1.56
CA TRP A 220 -6.45 2.31 0.42
C TRP A 220 -6.47 3.76 0.91
N PHE A 221 -5.58 4.55 0.33
CA PHE A 221 -5.45 5.99 0.52
C PHE A 221 -5.84 6.68 -0.78
N ASP A 222 -6.80 7.59 -0.73
CA ASP A 222 -7.03 8.54 -1.80
C ASP A 222 -5.87 9.57 -1.85
N CYS A 223 -5.96 10.48 -2.83
CA CYS A 223 -4.96 11.53 -3.01
C CYS A 223 -4.78 12.33 -1.70
N ASP A 224 -3.53 12.54 -1.30
CA ASP A 224 -3.09 13.29 -0.12
C ASP A 224 -3.40 12.68 1.27
N GLU A 225 -4.24 11.64 1.38
CA GLU A 225 -4.59 11.04 2.67
C GLU A 225 -3.38 10.48 3.43
N LEU A 226 -2.42 9.86 2.72
CA LEU A 226 -1.18 9.37 3.34
C LEU A 226 -0.34 10.52 3.90
N SER A 227 -0.24 11.63 3.17
CA SER A 227 0.50 12.81 3.62
C SER A 227 -0.14 13.42 4.86
N HIS A 228 -1.47 13.51 4.91
CA HIS A 228 -2.19 13.96 6.10
C HIS A 228 -1.99 13.01 7.29
N LEU A 229 -1.98 11.70 7.06
CA LEU A 229 -1.72 10.71 8.11
C LEU A 229 -0.31 10.86 8.70
N ILE A 230 0.70 10.99 7.86
CA ILE A 230 2.09 11.20 8.32
C ILE A 230 2.21 12.50 9.11
N ALA A 231 1.57 13.58 8.66
CA ALA A 231 1.54 14.84 9.41
C ALA A 231 0.86 14.69 10.78
N TRP A 232 -0.26 13.97 10.84
CA TRP A 232 -0.96 13.68 12.10
C TRP A 232 -0.10 12.87 13.07
N ILE A 233 0.52 11.78 12.58
CA ILE A 233 1.44 10.93 13.37
C ILE A 233 2.55 11.78 13.99
N ARG A 234 3.21 12.60 13.17
CA ARG A 234 4.32 13.47 13.60
C ARG A 234 3.89 14.61 14.53
N SER A 235 2.59 14.92 14.58
CA SER A 235 2.03 15.86 15.56
C SER A 235 1.69 15.22 16.92
N GLY A 236 2.04 13.95 17.13
CA GLY A 236 1.75 13.19 18.35
C GLY A 236 0.57 12.23 18.23
N GLY A 237 0.00 12.07 17.03
CA GLY A 237 -1.17 11.24 16.77
C GLY A 237 -0.88 9.73 16.65
N LEU A 238 0.35 9.27 16.84
CA LEU A 238 0.77 7.89 16.55
C LEU A 238 -0.06 6.83 17.29
N GLU A 239 -0.22 6.98 18.61
CA GLU A 239 -0.94 5.98 19.42
C GLU A 239 -2.41 5.89 19.03
N SER A 240 -3.05 7.03 18.75
CA SER A 240 -4.45 7.04 18.27
C SER A 240 -4.62 6.28 16.94
N VAL A 241 -3.60 6.30 16.07
CA VAL A 241 -3.63 5.54 14.81
C VAL A 241 -3.39 4.05 15.07
N ARG A 242 -2.48 3.71 15.99
CA ARG A 242 -2.18 2.31 16.35
C ARG A 242 -3.38 1.61 16.95
N GLU A 243 -4.10 2.26 17.86
CA GLU A 243 -5.32 1.72 18.46
C GLU A 243 -6.36 1.41 17.37
N ASP A 244 -6.67 2.39 16.52
CA ASP A 244 -7.66 2.23 15.46
C ASP A 244 -7.27 1.08 14.51
N VAL A 245 -6.01 1.02 14.08
CA VAL A 245 -5.54 0.02 13.11
C VAL A 245 -5.42 -1.37 13.76
N GLY A 246 -5.04 -1.45 15.03
CA GLY A 246 -4.99 -2.69 15.79
C GLY A 246 -6.35 -3.37 15.87
N VAL A 247 -7.42 -2.58 16.05
CA VAL A 247 -8.81 -3.08 16.05
C VAL A 247 -9.26 -3.53 14.65
N LEU A 248 -8.66 -2.99 13.58
CA LEU A 248 -9.05 -3.29 12.21
C LEU A 248 -8.46 -4.60 11.67
N LYS A 249 -7.32 -5.06 12.17
CA LYS A 249 -6.67 -6.29 11.71
C LYS A 249 -7.55 -7.51 12.05
N GLY A 250 -7.97 -8.25 11.02
CA GLY A 250 -8.87 -9.41 11.16
C GLY A 250 -10.34 -9.05 11.47
N SER A 251 -10.69 -7.75 11.54
CA SER A 251 -12.08 -7.35 11.72
C SER A 251 -12.90 -7.69 10.46
N PRO A 252 -14.00 -8.45 10.58
CA PRO A 252 -14.83 -8.80 9.43
C PRO A 252 -15.47 -7.55 8.84
N ASP A 253 -15.52 -7.47 7.51
CA ASP A 253 -16.10 -6.33 6.82
C ASP A 253 -17.62 -6.23 7.09
N PHE A 254 -18.04 -5.17 7.77
CA PHE A 254 -19.44 -4.97 8.13
C PHE A 254 -20.33 -4.70 6.91
N VAL A 255 -19.77 -4.16 5.83
CA VAL A 255 -20.47 -3.98 4.55
C VAL A 255 -20.80 -5.33 3.95
N ARG A 256 -19.86 -6.29 3.99
CA ARG A 256 -20.10 -7.68 3.59
C ARG A 256 -21.21 -8.32 4.40
N LYS A 257 -21.20 -8.17 5.74
CA LYS A 257 -22.28 -8.67 6.61
C LYS A 257 -23.65 -8.05 6.30
N ARG A 258 -23.70 -6.73 6.06
CA ARG A 258 -24.95 -6.02 5.75
C ARG A 258 -25.51 -6.38 4.37
N MET A 259 -24.66 -6.53 3.37
CA MET A 259 -25.05 -6.95 2.02
C MET A 259 -25.51 -8.41 2.02
N GLY A 260 -24.84 -9.30 2.77
CA GLY A 260 -25.27 -10.69 2.96
C GLY A 260 -26.66 -10.80 3.61
N LYS A 261 -26.93 -10.00 4.67
CA LYS A 261 -28.25 -9.96 5.33
C LYS A 261 -29.37 -9.38 4.47
N LYS A 262 -29.07 -8.54 3.47
CA LYS A 262 -30.08 -7.99 2.54
C LYS A 262 -30.61 -9.03 1.55
N GLY A 263 -29.96 -10.18 1.41
CA GLY A 263 -30.42 -11.32 0.60
C GLY A 263 -31.33 -12.29 1.33
N GLU A 264 -31.48 -12.20 2.66
CA GLU A 264 -32.45 -12.99 3.43
C GLU A 264 -33.82 -12.28 3.39
N PRO A 265 -34.90 -12.96 2.96
CA PRO A 265 -36.24 -12.38 3.02
C PRO A 265 -36.56 -12.06 4.47
N LYS A 266 -36.87 -10.78 4.75
CA LYS A 266 -37.32 -10.34 6.06
C LYS A 266 -38.54 -11.20 6.44
N PRO A 267 -38.55 -11.87 7.62
CA PRO A 267 -39.73 -12.60 8.04
C PRO A 267 -40.92 -11.62 8.05
N PRO A 268 -42.09 -12.05 7.54
CA PRO A 268 -43.25 -11.16 7.49
C PRO A 268 -43.51 -10.61 8.89
N PRO A 269 -43.91 -9.32 9.01
CA PRO A 269 -44.27 -8.77 10.29
C PRO A 269 -45.34 -9.67 10.93
N PRO A 270 -45.31 -9.90 12.26
CA PRO A 270 -46.35 -10.67 12.91
C PRO A 270 -47.71 -10.03 12.59
N PRO A 271 -48.75 -10.85 12.36
CA PRO A 271 -50.06 -10.31 12.02
C PRO A 271 -50.50 -9.34 13.11
N ILE A 272 -50.85 -8.13 12.70
CA ILE A 272 -51.46 -7.13 13.57
C ILE A 272 -52.79 -7.73 14.02
N ALA A 273 -52.86 -8.12 15.29
CA ALA A 273 -54.10 -8.57 15.90
C ALA A 273 -55.09 -7.40 15.89
N THR A 274 -55.97 -7.38 14.90
CA THR A 274 -57.16 -6.53 14.91
C THR A 274 -58.06 -7.01 16.04
N GLY A 275 -58.34 -6.11 16.98
CA GLY A 275 -58.96 -6.41 18.26
C GLY A 275 -60.26 -7.21 18.18
N GLY A 276 -60.33 -8.22 19.03
CA GLY A 276 -61.55 -8.83 19.53
C GLY A 276 -61.55 -8.68 21.05
N SER A 277 -62.60 -8.07 21.57
CA SER A 277 -62.83 -7.73 22.96
C SER A 277 -63.15 -8.94 23.85
N ALA A 278 -62.45 -9.00 25.00
CA ALA A 278 -62.80 -9.62 26.30
C ALA A 278 -62.84 -11.18 26.40
N PRO A 279 -62.68 -11.78 27.61
CA PRO A 279 -62.68 -11.17 28.94
C PRO A 279 -61.41 -11.37 29.78
N ILE A 280 -61.30 -10.50 30.78
CA ILE A 280 -60.39 -10.57 31.92
C ILE A 280 -60.69 -11.85 32.71
N LEU A 281 -59.72 -12.76 32.78
CA LEU A 281 -59.71 -13.80 33.81
C LEU A 281 -58.78 -13.35 34.93
N VAL A 282 -59.43 -12.92 36.01
CA VAL A 282 -58.83 -12.81 37.34
C VAL A 282 -58.51 -14.24 37.79
N PHE A 283 -57.25 -14.55 38.03
CA PHE A 283 -56.87 -15.71 38.85
C PHE A 283 -56.12 -15.22 40.07
N HIS A 284 -56.70 -15.60 41.21
CA HIS A 284 -56.26 -15.38 42.57
C HIS A 284 -54.89 -16.02 42.84
N GLU A 285 -54.20 -15.43 43.83
CA GLU A 285 -52.97 -15.90 44.46
C GLU A 285 -52.92 -17.40 44.76
N GLU A 286 -51.72 -17.98 44.63
CA GLU A 286 -51.18 -18.84 45.68
C GLU A 286 -49.65 -18.68 45.73
N MET A 287 -49.17 -18.07 46.82
CA MET A 287 -47.78 -18.08 47.25
C MET A 287 -47.37 -19.52 47.60
N HIS A 288 -46.33 -20.04 46.94
CA HIS A 288 -45.53 -21.12 47.51
C HIS A 288 -44.04 -20.89 47.25
N ASP A 289 -43.36 -20.66 48.37
CA ASP A 289 -41.98 -20.95 48.74
C ASP A 289 -40.76 -20.51 47.91
N ARG A 290 -39.85 -19.87 48.65
CA ARG A 290 -38.46 -19.60 48.32
C ARG A 290 -37.64 -20.88 48.55
N ALA A 291 -37.07 -21.46 47.50
CA ALA A 291 -35.80 -22.21 47.59
C ALA A 291 -35.17 -22.40 46.20
N ASP A 292 -33.84 -22.44 46.18
CA ASP A 292 -32.94 -22.84 45.07
C ASP A 292 -32.38 -21.76 44.12
N LEU A 293 -31.54 -20.90 44.71
CA LEU A 293 -30.31 -20.46 44.05
C LEU A 293 -29.27 -21.60 44.14
N GLN A 294 -29.13 -22.42 43.10
CA GLN A 294 -28.00 -23.35 43.00
C GLN A 294 -26.78 -22.65 42.41
N THR A 295 -25.76 -22.45 43.25
CA THR A 295 -24.39 -22.15 42.84
C THR A 295 -23.77 -23.39 42.20
N TYR A 296 -23.41 -23.31 40.92
CA TYR A 296 -22.63 -24.36 40.25
C TYR A 296 -21.17 -24.32 40.74
N THR A 297 -20.64 -25.46 41.16
CA THR A 297 -19.21 -25.61 41.48
C THR A 297 -18.38 -25.79 40.21
N LEU A 298 -17.14 -25.30 40.24
CA LEU A 298 -16.20 -25.29 39.12
C LEU A 298 -15.91 -26.69 38.51
N GLU A 299 -16.19 -27.77 39.26
CA GLU A 299 -15.99 -29.16 38.83
C GLU A 299 -17.09 -29.66 37.89
N GLN A 300 -18.31 -29.11 37.95
CA GLN A 300 -19.43 -29.57 37.09
C GLN A 300 -19.37 -29.01 35.67
N LEU A 301 -18.61 -27.93 35.43
CA LEU A 301 -18.36 -27.37 34.09
C LEU A 301 -17.26 -28.09 33.31
N LEU A 302 -16.47 -28.96 33.97
CA LEU A 302 -15.32 -29.65 33.37
C LEU A 302 -15.60 -31.11 32.96
N ALA A 303 -16.80 -31.64 33.19
CA ALA A 303 -17.16 -33.02 32.81
C ALA A 303 -17.64 -33.16 31.34
N GLY A 304 -17.76 -32.06 30.59
CA GLY A 304 -18.19 -32.06 29.20
C GLY A 304 -17.06 -31.74 28.25
N THR A 305 -16.51 -32.77 27.58
CA THR A 305 -15.51 -32.74 26.50
C THR A 305 -14.03 -32.73 26.93
N GLY A 306 -13.27 -33.79 26.57
CA GLY A 306 -11.81 -33.67 26.57
C GLY A 306 -10.93 -34.91 26.79
N ALA A 307 -11.41 -36.15 26.70
CA ALA A 307 -10.53 -37.32 26.92
C ALA A 307 -9.50 -37.65 25.80
N PRO A 308 -9.65 -37.28 24.51
CA PRO A 308 -8.64 -37.63 23.50
C PRO A 308 -7.60 -36.53 23.17
N LEU A 309 -7.77 -35.29 23.63
CA LEU A 309 -6.89 -34.16 23.27
C LEU A 309 -5.67 -33.99 24.21
N LEU A 310 -5.79 -34.37 25.49
CA LEU A 310 -4.67 -34.31 26.43
C LEU A 310 -3.62 -35.39 26.17
N GLU A 311 -4.03 -36.57 25.70
CA GLU A 311 -3.10 -37.68 25.42
C GLU A 311 -2.28 -37.44 24.15
N ALA A 312 -2.85 -36.75 23.16
CA ALA A 312 -2.14 -36.31 21.96
C ALA A 312 -1.10 -35.22 22.26
N ALA A 313 -1.40 -34.31 23.19
CA ALA A 313 -0.48 -33.25 23.60
C ALA A 313 0.74 -33.80 24.39
N ARG A 314 0.55 -34.83 25.23
CA ARG A 314 1.66 -35.48 25.96
C ARG A 314 2.65 -36.20 25.05
N ARG A 315 2.16 -36.79 23.96
CA ARG A 315 3.00 -37.54 23.01
C ARG A 315 3.91 -36.61 22.17
N ILE A 316 3.40 -35.42 21.81
CA ILE A 316 4.16 -34.43 21.03
C ILE A 316 5.25 -33.74 21.87
N VAL A 317 5.03 -33.54 23.17
CA VAL A 317 6.03 -32.93 24.07
C VAL A 317 7.17 -33.90 24.40
N GLY A 318 6.91 -35.21 24.48
CA GLY A 318 7.94 -36.24 24.67
C GLY A 318 8.93 -36.35 23.49
N ASP A 319 8.43 -36.24 22.26
CA ASP A 319 9.24 -36.35 21.03
C ASP A 319 10.10 -35.10 20.76
N LEU A 320 9.76 -33.95 21.34
CA LEU A 320 10.47 -32.68 21.11
C LEU A 320 11.64 -32.42 22.07
N PHE A 321 11.71 -33.09 23.23
CA PHE A 321 12.71 -32.81 24.26
C PHE A 321 13.53 -34.04 24.75
N GLY A 322 13.33 -35.22 24.17
CA GLY A 322 14.13 -36.40 24.46
C GLY A 322 15.24 -36.62 23.42
N HIS A 323 16.44 -36.05 23.66
CA HIS A 323 17.79 -36.56 23.31
C HIS A 323 18.78 -35.43 23.01
N ARG A 324 19.54 -35.00 24.04
CA ARG A 324 21.01 -34.86 24.01
C ARG A 324 21.55 -34.93 25.45
N HIS A 325 22.00 -36.11 25.83
CA HIS A 325 23.26 -36.29 26.57
C HIS A 325 24.20 -37.02 25.63
#